data_AF-A0A957SBS2-F1
#
_entry.id   AF-A0A957SBS2-F1
#
_cell.length_a   1.000
_cell.length_b   1.000
_cell.length_c   1.000
_cell.angle_alpha   90.00
_cell.angle_beta   90.00
_cell.angle_gamma   90.00
#
_symmetry.space_group_name_H-M   'P 1'
#
loop_
_entity.id
_entity.type
_entity.pdbx_description
1 polymer ?
#
loop_
_entity_poly.entity_id
_entity_poly.type
_entity_poly.pdbx_seq_one_letter_code
_entity_poly.pdbx_strand_id
1 'polypeptide(L)'
;MLKPALSLPSDKIPGKQSDQPQVTQPATRRGREGSPWTGLWAVVTKDMADHLTSTRMRILEILIVLTAAGTVYAAMQTLRTTVSEDPFLFLKLFTTARDPLPAFVSFLSFLVPLIAIALTFDAVNGEFNQRTLSRVLAQPIYRDALLMGKFLASFFTLTLVLTAIWLLIIGLGILGLGLPPSSEEVARSLVFLVATIFYGGIWL
;
A
#
# COMPACT_ATOMS: atom_id res chain seq x y z
N MET A 1 36.17 54.71 86.78
CA MET A 1 35.47 55.04 85.51
C MET A 1 35.35 53.77 84.70
N LEU A 2 34.19 53.12 84.78
CA LEU A 2 33.93 51.79 84.23
C LEU A 2 33.43 51.91 82.77
N LYS A 3 34.06 51.16 81.87
CA LYS A 3 33.66 50.97 80.47
C LYS A 3 32.23 50.37 80.40
N PRO A 4 31.40 50.76 79.41
CA PRO A 4 30.08 50.16 79.24
C PRO A 4 30.15 48.78 78.55
N ALA A 5 29.14 47.98 78.86
CA ALA A 5 28.99 46.58 78.51
C ALA A 5 28.88 46.33 76.99
N LEU A 6 29.43 45.19 76.57
CA LEU A 6 29.30 44.58 75.25
C LEU A 6 27.80 44.38 74.91
N SER A 7 27.31 45.06 73.88
CA SER A 7 26.02 44.77 73.26
C SER A 7 26.17 43.59 72.30
N LEU A 8 25.52 42.47 72.60
CA LEU A 8 25.39 41.33 71.69
C LEU A 8 24.61 41.76 70.43
N PRO A 9 25.02 41.33 69.22
CA PRO A 9 24.19 41.50 68.03
C PRO A 9 22.95 40.61 68.14
N SER A 10 21.78 41.27 68.13
CA SER A 10 20.47 40.63 68.05
C SER A 10 20.38 39.86 66.74
N ASP A 11 20.26 38.54 66.89
CA ASP A 11 19.80 37.63 65.86
C ASP A 11 18.45 38.14 65.32
N LYS A 12 18.45 38.58 64.06
CA LYS A 12 17.24 38.83 63.29
C LYS A 12 17.38 38.05 61.99
N ILE A 13 16.86 36.83 62.05
CA ILE A 13 16.55 35.97 60.92
C ILE A 13 15.89 36.81 59.82
N PRO A 14 16.50 36.97 58.63
CA PRO A 14 15.83 37.62 57.52
C PRO A 14 14.63 36.78 57.10
N GLY A 15 13.51 37.49 56.88
CA GLY A 15 12.16 36.96 56.86
C GLY A 15 11.97 35.72 55.98
N LYS A 16 11.08 34.85 56.47
CA LYS A 16 10.27 33.92 55.69
C LYS A 16 9.99 34.51 54.31
N GLN A 17 10.63 33.94 53.30
CA GLN A 17 10.16 33.99 51.93
C GLN A 17 8.71 33.51 51.98
N SER A 18 7.76 34.40 51.69
CA SER A 18 6.38 34.00 51.53
C SER A 18 6.35 32.96 50.41
N ASP A 19 6.03 31.72 50.77
CA ASP A 19 5.56 30.67 49.87
C ASP A 19 4.34 31.24 49.13
N GLN A 20 4.60 31.94 48.03
CA GLN A 20 3.59 32.12 47.01
C GLN A 20 3.26 30.70 46.53
N PRO A 21 2.00 30.25 46.57
CA PRO A 21 1.65 29.00 45.94
C PRO A 21 2.07 29.14 44.49
N GLN A 22 3.10 28.38 44.09
CA GLN A 22 3.48 28.24 42.70
C GLN A 22 2.23 27.73 42.00
N VAL A 23 1.54 28.64 41.31
CA VAL A 23 0.43 28.30 40.45
C VAL A 23 1.04 27.36 39.43
N THR A 24 0.86 26.07 39.68
CA THR A 24 1.31 25.01 38.80
C THR A 24 0.45 25.20 37.56
N GLN A 25 0.95 25.98 36.60
CA GLN A 25 0.30 26.13 35.32
C GLN A 25 0.09 24.70 34.83
N PRO A 26 -1.16 24.24 34.61
CA PRO A 26 -1.36 22.93 34.06
C PRO A 26 -0.61 22.95 32.75
N ALA A 27 0.46 22.14 32.65
CA ALA A 27 1.19 21.97 31.42
C ALA A 27 0.13 21.64 30.37
N THR A 28 -0.20 22.62 29.54
CA THR A 28 -1.19 22.47 28.49
C THR A 28 -0.59 21.40 27.61
N ARG A 29 -1.03 20.15 27.80
CA ARG A 29 -0.80 19.07 26.88
C ARG A 29 -1.33 19.64 25.58
N ARG A 30 -0.42 20.05 24.69
CA ARG A 30 -0.78 20.41 23.32
C ARG A 30 -1.43 19.15 22.78
N GLY A 31 -2.76 19.09 22.88
CA GLY A 31 -3.56 18.14 22.15
C GLY A 31 -3.12 18.33 20.72
N ARG A 32 -2.51 17.29 20.15
CA ARG A 32 -2.08 17.32 18.76
C ARG A 32 -3.35 17.34 17.93
N GLU A 33 -3.86 18.54 17.67
CA GLU A 33 -4.93 18.81 16.73
C GLU A 33 -4.35 18.69 15.31
N GLY A 34 -4.14 17.45 14.89
CA GLY A 34 -3.94 17.11 13.50
C GLY A 34 -4.99 16.07 13.16
N SER A 35 -5.75 16.29 12.09
CA SER A 35 -6.70 15.29 11.59
C SER A 35 -5.95 13.95 11.41
N PRO A 36 -6.52 12.81 11.84
CA PRO A 36 -5.91 11.48 11.66
C PRO A 36 -5.48 11.21 10.22
N TRP A 37 -6.11 11.90 9.26
CA TRP A 37 -5.94 11.77 7.83
C TRP A 37 -4.77 12.60 7.25
N THR A 38 -4.24 13.58 7.99
CA THR A 38 -3.25 14.54 7.47
C THR A 38 -1.91 13.89 7.09
N GLY A 39 -1.61 12.70 7.62
CA GLY A 39 -0.42 11.91 7.29
C GLY A 39 -0.68 10.65 6.47
N LEU A 40 -1.94 10.32 6.19
CA LEU A 40 -2.31 9.05 5.55
C LEU A 40 -1.70 8.94 4.15
N TRP A 41 -1.87 9.97 3.32
CA TRP A 41 -1.34 9.96 1.96
C TRP A 41 0.18 9.87 1.89
N ALA A 42 0.89 10.47 2.83
CA ALA A 42 2.35 10.36 2.90
C ALA A 42 2.78 8.91 3.15
N VAL A 43 2.09 8.20 4.06
CA VAL A 43 2.33 6.77 4.32
C VAL A 43 2.00 5.95 3.07
N VAL A 44 0.85 6.19 2.44
CA VAL A 44 0.44 5.48 1.22
C VAL A 44 1.48 5.64 0.11
N THR A 45 1.89 6.87 -0.21
CA THR A 45 2.86 7.11 -1.30
C THR A 45 4.22 6.50 -1.00
N LYS A 46 4.64 6.53 0.26
CA LYS A 46 5.91 5.95 0.70
C LYS A 46 5.85 4.43 0.57
N ASP A 47 4.82 3.78 1.11
CA ASP A 47 4.72 2.32 1.12
C ASP A 47 4.46 1.77 -0.30
N MET A 48 3.71 2.49 -1.15
CA MET A 48 3.60 2.16 -2.58
C MET A 48 4.96 2.20 -3.28
N ALA A 49 5.76 3.24 -3.01
CA ALA A 49 7.10 3.35 -3.58
C ALA A 49 8.01 2.22 -3.06
N ASP A 50 7.93 1.88 -1.78
CA ASP A 50 8.67 0.77 -1.19
C ASP A 50 8.30 -0.57 -1.85
N HIS A 51 7.01 -0.83 -2.11
CA HIS A 51 6.57 -2.02 -2.83
C HIS A 51 7.12 -2.10 -4.26
N LEU A 52 7.06 -1.00 -5.02
CA LEU A 52 7.50 -0.96 -6.42
C LEU A 52 9.03 -0.97 -6.59
N THR A 53 9.76 -0.51 -5.58
CA THR A 53 11.24 -0.48 -5.59
C THR A 53 11.88 -1.69 -4.94
N SER A 54 11.12 -2.46 -4.14
CA SER A 54 11.58 -3.69 -3.50
C SER A 54 12.02 -4.73 -4.53
N THR A 55 13.28 -5.19 -4.44
CA THR A 55 13.85 -6.21 -5.33
C THR A 55 13.04 -7.50 -5.33
N ARG A 56 12.52 -7.92 -4.17
CA ARG A 56 11.67 -9.11 -4.05
C ARG A 56 10.37 -8.96 -4.85
N MET A 57 9.76 -7.78 -4.75
CA MET A 57 8.51 -7.47 -5.45
C MET A 57 8.71 -7.35 -6.95
N ARG A 58 9.82 -6.73 -7.39
CA ARG A 58 10.16 -6.67 -8.83
C ARG A 58 10.31 -8.04 -9.47
N ILE A 59 10.88 -9.02 -8.75
CA ILE A 59 10.99 -10.40 -9.25
C ILE A 59 9.60 -11.01 -9.46
N LEU A 60 8.69 -10.84 -8.47
CA LEU A 60 7.31 -11.32 -8.59
C LEU A 60 6.59 -10.63 -9.75
N GLU A 61 6.69 -9.30 -9.85
CA GLU A 61 6.05 -8.50 -10.90
C GLU A 61 6.52 -8.93 -12.30
N ILE A 62 7.82 -9.09 -12.50
CA ILE A 62 8.38 -9.59 -13.77
C ILE A 62 7.87 -10.99 -14.07
N LEU A 63 7.86 -11.90 -13.09
CA LEU A 63 7.38 -13.27 -13.28
C LEU A 63 5.90 -13.28 -13.70
N ILE A 64 5.08 -12.45 -13.07
CA ILE A 64 3.65 -12.33 -13.39
C ILE A 64 3.45 -11.80 -14.80
N VAL A 65 4.17 -10.74 -15.17
CA VAL A 65 4.11 -10.17 -16.53
C VAL A 65 4.53 -11.20 -17.57
N LEU A 66 5.59 -11.96 -17.30
CA LEU A 66 6.05 -13.03 -18.19
C LEU A 66 5.02 -14.17 -18.30
N THR A 67 4.46 -14.63 -17.19
CA THR A 67 3.41 -15.66 -17.19
C THR A 67 2.17 -15.17 -17.92
N ALA A 68 1.71 -13.95 -17.66
CA ALA A 68 0.55 -13.36 -18.34
C ALA A 68 0.79 -13.25 -19.85
N ALA A 69 1.94 -12.71 -20.27
CA ALA A 69 2.30 -12.62 -21.68
C ALA A 69 2.38 -14.00 -22.35
N GLY A 70 2.96 -15.00 -21.68
CA GLY A 70 3.04 -16.37 -22.16
C GLY A 70 1.67 -17.03 -22.37
N THR A 71 0.78 -16.92 -21.38
CA THR A 71 -0.58 -17.49 -21.45
C THR A 71 -1.41 -16.80 -22.53
N VAL A 72 -1.32 -15.48 -22.66
CA VAL A 72 -2.05 -14.71 -23.68
C VAL A 72 -1.54 -15.04 -25.08
N TYR A 73 -0.22 -15.15 -25.25
CA TYR A 73 0.39 -15.58 -26.50
C TYR A 73 -0.09 -16.98 -26.92
N ALA A 74 -0.13 -17.92 -25.97
CA ALA A 74 -0.65 -19.26 -26.22
C ALA A 74 -2.14 -19.25 -26.62
N ALA A 75 -2.97 -18.48 -25.91
CA ALA A 75 -4.39 -18.32 -26.23
C ALA A 75 -4.61 -17.71 -27.61
N MET A 76 -3.79 -16.72 -27.98
CA MET A 76 -3.85 -16.05 -29.27
C MET A 76 -3.51 -16.98 -30.44
N GLN A 77 -2.53 -17.88 -30.28
CA GLN A 77 -2.25 -18.90 -31.30
C GLN A 77 -3.47 -19.79 -31.55
N THR A 78 -4.16 -20.22 -30.49
CA THR A 78 -5.40 -21.03 -30.61
C THR A 78 -6.52 -20.26 -31.30
N LEU A 79 -6.69 -18.97 -30.98
CA LEU A 79 -7.71 -18.11 -31.57
C LEU A 79 -7.45 -17.84 -33.06
N ARG A 80 -6.19 -17.70 -33.49
CA ARG A 80 -5.85 -17.50 -34.91
C ARG A 80 -6.12 -18.74 -35.77
N THR A 81 -6.02 -19.94 -35.20
CA THR A 81 -6.29 -21.20 -35.93
C THR A 81 -7.78 -21.54 -35.99
N THR A 82 -8.57 -20.99 -35.07
CA THR A 82 -10.01 -21.19 -35.02
C THR A 82 -10.64 -20.02 -35.76
N VAL A 83 -10.91 -20.19 -37.07
CA VAL A 83 -11.57 -19.19 -37.90
C VAL A 83 -12.96 -18.92 -37.30
N SER A 84 -13.08 -17.84 -36.53
CA SER A 84 -14.33 -17.52 -35.82
C SER A 84 -14.66 -16.05 -35.98
N GLU A 85 -15.79 -15.79 -36.67
CA GLU A 85 -16.60 -14.57 -36.61
C GLU A 85 -17.20 -14.39 -35.20
N ASP A 86 -16.39 -14.55 -34.15
CA ASP A 86 -16.85 -14.50 -32.78
C ASP A 86 -16.98 -13.03 -32.34
N PRO A 87 -18.12 -12.61 -31.79
CA PRO A 87 -18.32 -11.23 -31.38
C PRO A 87 -17.41 -10.76 -30.23
N PHE A 88 -16.75 -11.70 -29.52
CA PHE A 88 -16.05 -11.46 -28.26
C PHE A 88 -14.65 -12.08 -28.20
N LEU A 89 -13.82 -11.80 -29.22
CA LEU A 89 -12.44 -12.30 -29.32
C LEU A 89 -11.55 -11.86 -28.15
N PHE A 90 -11.70 -10.62 -27.66
CA PHE A 90 -10.86 -10.12 -26.57
C PHE A 90 -11.16 -10.81 -25.24
N LEU A 91 -12.44 -11.11 -24.96
CA LEU A 91 -12.80 -11.83 -23.74
C LEU A 91 -12.26 -13.27 -23.77
N LYS A 92 -12.23 -13.89 -24.96
CA LYS A 92 -11.64 -15.22 -25.15
C LYS A 92 -10.15 -15.27 -24.84
N LEU A 93 -9.40 -14.16 -24.94
CA LEU A 93 -8.00 -14.14 -24.49
C LEU A 93 -7.86 -14.44 -22.99
N PHE A 94 -8.88 -14.14 -22.19
CA PHE A 94 -8.89 -14.39 -20.74
C PHE A 94 -9.37 -15.80 -20.39
N THR A 95 -10.27 -16.38 -21.20
CA THR A 95 -10.98 -17.63 -20.86
C THR A 95 -10.57 -18.84 -21.69
N THR A 96 -9.84 -18.66 -22.79
CA THR A 96 -9.38 -19.77 -23.63
C THR A 96 -8.24 -20.50 -22.95
N ALA A 97 -8.41 -21.80 -22.71
CA ALA A 97 -7.36 -22.70 -22.27
C ALA A 97 -6.73 -23.44 -23.47
N ARG A 98 -5.47 -23.84 -23.35
CA ARG A 98 -4.78 -24.67 -24.35
C ARG A 98 -3.90 -25.66 -23.62
N ASP A 99 -4.25 -26.94 -23.63
CA ASP A 99 -3.46 -27.97 -22.94
C ASP A 99 -1.98 -27.92 -23.35
N PRO A 100 -1.06 -27.95 -22.37
CA PRO A 100 -1.26 -28.18 -20.93
C PRO A 100 -1.50 -26.89 -20.09
N LEU A 101 -1.60 -25.72 -20.73
CA LEU A 101 -1.72 -24.42 -20.06
C LEU A 101 -3.20 -24.11 -19.75
N PRO A 102 -3.54 -23.83 -18.48
CA PRO A 102 -4.89 -23.42 -18.12
C PRO A 102 -5.21 -22.02 -18.66
N ALA A 103 -6.50 -21.69 -18.68
CA ALA A 103 -6.94 -20.35 -19.06
C ALA A 103 -6.33 -19.28 -18.16
N PHE A 104 -6.17 -18.07 -18.69
CA PHE A 104 -5.61 -16.96 -17.94
C PHE A 104 -6.42 -16.62 -16.68
N VAL A 105 -7.75 -16.71 -16.74
CA VAL A 105 -8.62 -16.56 -15.56
C VAL A 105 -8.30 -17.58 -14.46
N SER A 106 -7.97 -18.82 -14.81
CA SER A 106 -7.57 -19.85 -13.86
C SER A 106 -6.22 -19.52 -13.23
N PHE A 107 -5.27 -19.02 -14.01
CA PHE A 107 -4.01 -18.50 -13.47
C PHE A 107 -4.24 -17.35 -12.49
N LEU A 108 -5.09 -16.37 -12.84
CA LEU A 108 -5.40 -15.24 -11.95
C LEU A 108 -6.05 -15.71 -10.64
N SER A 109 -6.91 -16.73 -10.68
CA SER A 109 -7.55 -17.26 -9.47
C SER A 109 -6.55 -17.78 -8.44
N PHE A 110 -5.36 -18.23 -8.88
CA PHE A 110 -4.28 -18.65 -7.99
C PHE A 110 -3.28 -17.51 -7.71
N LEU A 111 -2.93 -16.74 -8.74
CA LEU A 111 -1.86 -15.75 -8.70
C LEU A 111 -2.27 -14.49 -7.91
N VAL A 112 -3.51 -14.02 -8.07
CA VAL A 112 -4.00 -12.80 -7.42
C VAL A 112 -3.97 -12.92 -5.89
N PRO A 113 -4.48 -14.00 -5.27
CA PRO A 113 -4.34 -14.24 -3.83
C PRO A 113 -2.88 -14.27 -3.38
N LEU A 114 -2.01 -14.95 -4.14
CA LEU A 114 -0.60 -15.07 -3.82
C LEU A 114 0.09 -13.69 -3.79
N ILE A 115 -0.23 -12.82 -4.77
CA ILE A 115 0.30 -11.46 -4.85
C ILE A 115 -0.21 -10.60 -3.70
N ALA A 116 -1.51 -10.64 -3.43
CA ALA A 116 -2.12 -9.86 -2.36
C ALA A 116 -1.47 -10.20 -1.00
N ILE A 117 -1.35 -11.50 -0.69
CA ILE A 117 -0.68 -11.95 0.53
C ILE A 117 0.79 -11.52 0.56
N ALA A 118 1.51 -11.61 -0.56
CA ALA A 118 2.91 -11.19 -0.65
C ALA A 118 3.09 -9.68 -0.41
N LEU A 119 2.19 -8.85 -0.96
CA LEU A 119 2.16 -7.40 -0.73
C LEU A 119 1.88 -7.08 0.74
N THR A 120 0.87 -7.71 1.35
CA THR A 120 0.57 -7.53 2.76
C THR A 120 1.72 -7.98 3.66
N PHE A 121 2.37 -9.11 3.35
CA PHE A 121 3.57 -9.55 4.07
C PHE A 121 4.71 -8.54 3.95
N ASP A 122 4.91 -7.96 2.77
CA ASP A 122 5.92 -6.93 2.55
C ASP A 122 5.59 -5.65 3.32
N ALA A 123 4.32 -5.25 3.35
CA ALA A 123 3.85 -4.06 4.06
C ALA A 123 4.03 -4.23 5.58
N VAL A 124 3.83 -5.44 6.11
CA VAL A 124 4.00 -5.71 7.55
C VAL A 124 5.48 -5.81 7.93
N ASN A 125 6.30 -6.45 7.11
CA ASN A 125 7.71 -6.70 7.42
C ASN A 125 8.66 -5.61 6.92
N GLY A 126 8.19 -4.64 6.12
CA GLY A 126 9.01 -3.62 5.49
C GLY A 126 9.84 -2.81 6.48
N GLU A 127 9.24 -2.33 7.57
CA GLU A 127 9.94 -1.54 8.60
C GLU A 127 10.90 -2.37 9.43
N PHE A 128 10.60 -3.66 9.61
CA PHE A 128 11.51 -4.59 10.28
C PHE A 128 12.75 -4.80 9.42
N ASN A 129 12.56 -5.05 8.12
CA ASN A 129 13.65 -5.24 7.16
C ASN A 129 14.51 -3.96 7.00
N GLN A 130 13.89 -2.78 7.04
CA GLN A 130 14.56 -1.48 6.96
C GLN A 130 15.12 -0.99 8.32
N ARG A 131 14.91 -1.72 9.43
CA ARG A 131 15.29 -1.31 10.80
C ARG A 131 14.73 0.05 11.23
N THR A 132 13.56 0.44 10.72
CA THR A 132 12.91 1.72 11.00
C THR A 132 11.79 1.64 12.03
N LEU A 133 11.51 0.45 12.57
CA LEU A 133 10.44 0.20 13.54
C LEU A 133 10.47 1.16 14.74
N SER A 134 11.65 1.34 15.35
CA SER A 134 11.82 2.23 16.51
C SER A 134 11.54 3.69 16.19
N ARG A 135 11.81 4.12 14.95
CA ARG A 135 11.54 5.49 14.48
C ARG A 135 10.05 5.73 14.25
N VAL A 136 9.35 4.74 13.69
CA VAL A 136 7.90 4.81 13.46
C VAL A 136 7.14 4.84 14.78
N LEU A 137 7.56 4.03 15.77
CA LEU A 137 6.95 4.00 17.10
C LEU A 137 7.23 5.24 17.95
N ALA A 138 8.33 5.95 17.68
CA ALA A 138 8.68 7.19 18.38
C ALA A 138 7.91 8.42 17.85
N GLN A 139 7.34 8.34 16.65
CA GLN A 139 6.52 9.40 16.09
C GLN A 139 5.07 9.30 16.58
N PRO A 140 4.43 10.43 16.92
CA PRO A 140 3.05 10.50 17.35
C PRO A 140 2.10 10.38 16.13
N ILE A 141 2.09 9.23 15.47
CA ILE A 141 1.16 8.91 14.38
C ILE A 141 0.03 8.04 14.93
N TYR A 142 -1.20 8.31 14.50
CA TYR A 142 -2.37 7.49 14.82
C TYR A 142 -2.17 6.08 14.26
N ARG A 143 -2.28 5.07 15.13
CA ARG A 143 -2.11 3.65 14.75
C ARG A 143 -3.09 3.23 13.65
N ASP A 144 -4.32 3.73 13.72
CA ASP A 144 -5.37 3.43 12.74
C ASP A 144 -5.07 4.05 11.38
N ALA A 145 -4.51 5.27 11.36
CA ALA A 145 -4.08 5.92 10.12
C ALA A 145 -2.88 5.21 9.48
N LEU A 146 -1.96 4.69 10.30
CA LEU A 146 -0.83 3.90 9.81
C LEU A 146 -1.29 2.57 9.20
N LEU A 147 -2.20 1.85 9.88
CA LEU A 147 -2.76 0.60 9.37
C LEU A 147 -3.54 0.82 8.07
N MET A 148 -4.39 1.86 8.05
CA MET A 148 -5.15 2.24 6.85
C MET A 148 -4.20 2.62 5.70
N GLY A 149 -3.10 3.33 6.01
CA GLY A 149 -2.10 3.71 5.01
C GLY A 149 -1.42 2.50 4.36
N LYS A 150 -1.05 1.51 5.17
CA LYS A 150 -0.47 0.25 4.67
C LYS A 150 -1.44 -0.54 3.80
N PHE A 151 -2.69 -0.66 4.24
CA PHE A 151 -3.72 -1.33 3.46
C PHE A 151 -3.96 -0.62 2.12
N LEU A 152 -4.13 0.70 2.13
CA LEU A 152 -4.30 1.50 0.90
C LEU A 152 -3.08 1.38 -0.03
N ALA A 153 -1.86 1.38 0.52
CA ALA A 153 -0.65 1.22 -0.29
C ALA A 153 -0.63 -0.12 -1.04
N SER A 154 -0.92 -1.22 -0.34
CA SER A 154 -1.02 -2.55 -0.97
C SER A 154 -2.17 -2.60 -1.98
N PHE A 155 -3.32 -2.01 -1.67
CA PHE A 155 -4.49 -1.97 -2.55
C PHE A 155 -4.23 -1.19 -3.85
N PHE A 156 -3.61 -0.02 -3.77
CA PHE A 156 -3.24 0.76 -4.95
C PHE A 156 -2.14 0.08 -5.76
N THR A 157 -1.16 -0.55 -5.11
CA THR A 157 -0.11 -1.31 -5.80
C THR A 157 -0.71 -2.50 -6.55
N LEU A 158 -1.59 -3.27 -5.92
CA LEU A 158 -2.31 -4.37 -6.56
C LEU A 158 -3.14 -3.87 -7.75
N THR A 159 -3.87 -2.77 -7.58
CA THR A 159 -4.66 -2.15 -8.65
C THR A 159 -3.79 -1.74 -9.83
N LEU A 160 -2.63 -1.12 -9.56
CA LEU A 160 -1.67 -0.72 -10.59
C LEU A 160 -1.16 -1.93 -11.38
N VAL A 161 -0.74 -2.99 -10.69
CA VAL A 161 -0.22 -4.21 -11.32
C VAL A 161 -1.29 -4.88 -12.18
N LEU A 162 -2.52 -5.05 -11.66
CA LEU A 162 -3.62 -5.65 -12.42
C LEU A 162 -4.00 -4.81 -13.64
N THR A 163 -3.99 -3.48 -13.50
CA THR A 163 -4.25 -2.57 -14.62
C THR A 163 -3.15 -2.65 -15.68
N ALA A 164 -1.88 -2.74 -15.27
CA ALA A 164 -0.75 -2.90 -16.19
C ALA A 164 -0.84 -4.21 -16.98
N ILE A 165 -1.20 -5.31 -16.31
CA ILE A 165 -1.43 -6.61 -16.97
C ILE A 165 -2.61 -6.51 -17.94
N TRP A 166 -3.72 -5.90 -17.54
CA TRP A 166 -4.88 -5.71 -18.41
C TRP A 166 -4.55 -4.89 -19.67
N LEU A 167 -3.82 -3.78 -19.52
CA LEU A 167 -3.34 -2.98 -20.65
C LEU A 167 -2.40 -3.76 -21.55
N LEU A 168 -1.51 -4.58 -20.97
CA LEU A 168 -0.63 -5.47 -21.71
C LEU A 168 -1.42 -6.48 -22.54
N ILE A 169 -2.47 -7.09 -21.96
CA ILE A 169 -3.30 -8.08 -22.65
C ILE A 169 -4.04 -7.45 -23.83
N ILE A 170 -4.64 -6.27 -23.63
CA ILE A 170 -5.31 -5.53 -24.70
C ILE A 170 -4.31 -5.12 -25.78
N GLY A 171 -3.14 -4.60 -25.38
CA GLY A 171 -2.07 -4.22 -26.31
C GLY A 171 -1.59 -5.41 -27.16
N LEU A 172 -1.33 -6.55 -26.53
CA LEU A 172 -1.00 -7.79 -27.24
C LEU A 172 -2.15 -8.27 -28.11
N GLY A 173 -3.39 -8.18 -27.64
CA GLY A 173 -4.59 -8.53 -28.40
C GLY A 173 -4.73 -7.72 -29.69
N ILE A 174 -4.54 -6.40 -29.62
CA ILE A 174 -4.60 -5.51 -30.80
C ILE A 174 -3.45 -5.82 -31.77
N LEU A 175 -2.20 -5.87 -31.28
CA LEU A 175 -1.03 -6.16 -32.12
C LEU A 175 -1.10 -7.56 -32.74
N GLY A 176 -1.69 -8.50 -32.00
CA GLY A 176 -1.73 -9.89 -32.36
C GLY A 176 -2.90 -10.28 -33.26
N LEU A 177 -4.09 -9.73 -33.02
CA LEU A 177 -5.27 -10.04 -33.85
C LEU A 177 -5.44 -9.04 -34.99
N GLY A 178 -4.83 -7.86 -34.90
CA GLY A 178 -4.92 -6.81 -35.92
C GLY A 178 -6.29 -6.13 -35.99
N LEU A 179 -7.19 -6.42 -35.04
CA LEU A 179 -8.55 -5.89 -34.97
C LEU A 179 -8.69 -5.03 -33.70
N PRO A 180 -9.24 -3.81 -33.82
CA PRO A 180 -9.55 -3.01 -32.63
C PRO A 180 -10.69 -3.66 -31.83
N PRO A 181 -10.63 -3.64 -30.48
CA PRO A 181 -11.69 -4.20 -29.65
C PRO A 181 -12.97 -3.38 -29.79
N SER A 182 -14.11 -4.06 -29.77
CA SER A 182 -15.41 -3.40 -29.69
C SER A 182 -15.59 -2.73 -28.32
N SER A 183 -16.36 -1.64 -28.27
CA SER A 183 -16.72 -0.95 -27.02
C SER A 183 -17.35 -1.89 -25.98
N GLU A 184 -18.13 -2.88 -26.42
CA GLU A 184 -18.74 -3.88 -25.56
C GLU A 184 -17.70 -4.85 -24.97
N GLU A 185 -16.68 -5.25 -25.75
CA GLU A 185 -15.59 -6.09 -25.27
C GLU A 185 -14.74 -5.35 -24.23
N VAL A 186 -14.45 -4.06 -24.48
CA VAL A 186 -13.74 -3.21 -23.53
C VAL A 186 -14.53 -3.10 -22.24
N ALA A 187 -15.84 -2.81 -22.29
CA ALA A 187 -16.69 -2.71 -21.11
C ALA A 187 -16.69 -4.01 -20.28
N ARG A 188 -16.84 -5.17 -20.93
CA ARG A 188 -16.82 -6.48 -20.24
C ARG A 188 -15.46 -6.79 -19.64
N SER A 189 -14.37 -6.52 -20.36
CA SER A 189 -13.01 -6.71 -19.84
C SER A 189 -12.69 -5.76 -18.69
N LEU A 190 -13.27 -4.56 -18.67
CA LEU A 190 -13.15 -3.60 -17.58
C LEU A 190 -13.94 -4.05 -16.34
N VAL A 191 -15.15 -4.58 -16.52
CA VAL A 191 -15.90 -5.22 -15.43
C VAL A 191 -15.12 -6.40 -14.84
N PHE A 192 -14.49 -7.21 -15.70
CA PHE A 192 -13.60 -8.29 -15.27
C PHE A 192 -12.39 -7.77 -14.46
N LEU A 193 -11.75 -6.68 -14.89
CA LEU A 193 -10.67 -6.03 -14.14
C LEU A 193 -11.14 -5.58 -12.76
N VAL A 194 -12.27 -4.87 -12.69
CA VAL A 194 -12.85 -4.40 -11.43
C VAL A 194 -13.18 -5.58 -10.50
N ALA A 195 -13.81 -6.63 -11.02
CA ALA A 195 -14.08 -7.85 -10.25
C ALA A 195 -12.80 -8.50 -9.73
N THR A 196 -11.74 -8.52 -10.53
CA THR A 196 -10.43 -9.07 -10.15
C THR A 196 -9.74 -8.21 -9.06
N ILE A 197 -9.86 -6.88 -9.14
CA ILE A 197 -9.34 -5.97 -8.11
C ILE A 197 -10.06 -6.22 -6.78
N PHE A 198 -11.40 -6.31 -6.79
CA PHE A 198 -12.16 -6.63 -5.57
C PHE A 198 -11.82 -8.01 -5.03
N TYR A 199 -11.70 -9.01 -5.91
CA TYR A 199 -11.28 -10.34 -5.52
C TYR A 199 -9.91 -10.30 -4.83
N GLY A 200 -8.90 -9.67 -5.43
CA GLY A 200 -7.58 -9.52 -4.82
C GLY A 200 -7.57 -8.68 -3.54
N GLY A 201 -8.44 -7.66 -3.46
CA GLY A 201 -8.62 -6.84 -2.27
C GLY A 201 -9.14 -7.61 -1.05
N ILE A 202 -9.85 -8.72 -1.25
CA ILE A 202 -10.28 -9.61 -0.14
C ILE A 202 -9.08 -10.34 0.49
N TRP A 203 -8.00 -10.53 -0.26
CA TRP A 203 -6.79 -11.25 0.20
C TRP A 203 -5.72 -10.33 0.78
N LEU A 204 -5.93 -9.01 0.74
CA LEU A 204 -5.04 -8.01 1.33
C LEU A 204 -5.26 -7.90 2.84
#